data_AF-A0A239H7G3-F1
#
_entry.id   AF-A0A239H7G3-F1
#
_cell.length_a   1.000
_cell.length_b   1.000
_cell.length_c   1.000
_cell.angle_alpha   90.00
_cell.angle_beta   90.00
_cell.angle_gamma   90.00
#
_symmetry.space_group_name_H-M   'P 1'
#
loop_
_entity.id
_entity.type
_entity.pdbx_description
1 polymer ?
#
loop_
_entity_poly.entity_id
_entity_poly.type
_entity_poly.pdbx_seq_one_letter_code
_entity_poly.pdbx_strand_id
1 'polypeptide(L)'
;MSAQPVRHEPDPRDPQVIHDRLPAGERPEFLRQYQAAADAARADIAKYRALQDLLARWALTAEALNDPAYNEALAEARAATTPGLSMEQVDAMRHGA
;
A
#
# COMPACT_ATOMS: atom_id res chain seq x y z
N MET A 1 14.58 17.63 -36.98
CA MET A 1 13.78 16.94 -35.94
C MET A 1 14.65 16.84 -34.69
N SER A 2 14.35 17.58 -33.64
CA SER A 2 15.02 17.46 -32.35
C SER A 2 14.31 16.36 -31.54
N ALA A 3 15.03 15.29 -31.22
CA ALA A 3 14.54 14.29 -30.28
C ALA A 3 14.57 14.92 -28.88
N GLN A 4 13.41 15.24 -28.32
CA GLN A 4 13.34 15.61 -26.90
C GLN A 4 13.69 14.38 -26.08
N PRO A 5 14.55 14.49 -25.06
CA PRO A 5 14.89 13.36 -24.20
C PRO A 5 13.61 12.91 -23.49
N VAL A 6 13.20 11.67 -23.74
CA VAL A 6 12.14 11.02 -22.97
C VAL A 6 12.67 10.87 -21.56
N ARG A 7 12.12 11.63 -20.61
CA ARG A 7 12.32 11.34 -19.19
C ARG A 7 11.64 10.00 -18.92
N HIS A 8 12.42 8.94 -18.86
CA HIS A 8 11.93 7.65 -18.37
C HIS A 8 11.63 7.81 -16.89
N GLU A 9 10.35 7.88 -16.54
CA GLU A 9 9.94 7.70 -15.15
C GLU A 9 10.38 6.32 -14.68
N PRO A 10 10.89 6.18 -13.44
CA PRO A 10 11.28 4.89 -12.89
C PRO A 10 10.10 3.91 -12.93
N ASP A 11 10.34 2.65 -13.29
CA ASP A 11 9.29 1.62 -13.31
C ASP A 11 8.70 1.48 -11.90
N PRO A 12 7.38 1.73 -11.71
CA PRO A 12 6.73 1.57 -10.41
C PRO A 12 6.80 0.14 -9.85
N ARG A 13 7.05 -0.86 -10.72
CA ARG A 13 7.19 -2.27 -10.34
C ARG A 13 8.64 -2.71 -10.12
N ASP A 14 9.60 -1.80 -10.28
CA ASP A 14 10.99 -2.06 -9.91
C ASP A 14 11.06 -2.32 -8.39
N PRO A 15 11.66 -3.44 -7.93
CA PRO A 15 11.74 -3.78 -6.51
C PRO A 15 12.41 -2.70 -5.65
N GLN A 16 13.41 -1.99 -6.18
CA GLN A 16 14.08 -0.88 -5.49
C GLN A 16 13.14 0.32 -5.37
N VAL A 17 12.42 0.67 -6.44
CA VAL A 17 11.44 1.77 -6.41
C VAL A 17 10.32 1.49 -5.43
N ILE A 18 9.80 0.25 -5.39
CA ILE A 18 8.79 -0.18 -4.41
C ILE A 18 9.34 -0.04 -2.99
N HIS A 19 10.53 -0.59 -2.72
CA HIS A 19 11.15 -0.54 -1.40
C HIS A 19 11.31 0.89 -0.88
N ASP A 20 11.77 1.81 -1.73
CA ASP A 20 12.05 3.18 -1.32
C ASP A 20 10.77 3.98 -1.08
N ARG A 21 9.69 3.66 -1.80
CA ARG A 21 8.37 4.25 -1.59
C ARG A 21 7.65 3.69 -0.37
N LEU A 22 7.89 2.44 0.02
CA LEU A 22 7.19 1.86 1.17
C LEU A 22 7.54 2.57 2.49
N PRO A 23 6.55 2.76 3.38
CA PRO A 23 6.80 3.16 4.77
C PRO A 23 7.77 2.19 5.45
N ALA A 24 8.60 2.69 6.36
CA ALA A 24 9.67 1.90 6.99
C ALA A 24 9.19 0.59 7.65
N GLY A 25 7.96 0.57 8.18
CA GLY A 25 7.37 -0.62 8.81
C GLY A 25 7.03 -1.75 7.82
N GLU A 26 6.75 -1.42 6.56
CA GLU A 26 6.34 -2.39 5.53
C GLU A 26 7.54 -2.96 4.75
N ARG A 27 8.67 -2.22 4.72
CA ARG A 27 9.88 -2.62 3.98
C ARG A 27 10.40 -4.03 4.34
N PRO A 28 10.47 -4.45 5.62
CA PRO A 28 10.94 -5.79 5.97
C PRO A 28 10.07 -6.91 5.40
N GLU A 29 8.74 -6.74 5.42
CA GLU A 29 7.82 -7.75 4.92
C GLU A 29 7.86 -7.82 3.38
N PHE A 30 7.94 -6.67 2.71
CA PHE A 30 8.18 -6.61 1.26
C PHE A 30 9.46 -7.37 0.89
N LEU A 31 10.59 -7.09 1.55
CA LEU A 31 11.87 -7.75 1.26
C LEU A 31 11.79 -9.26 1.46
N ARG A 32 11.16 -9.72 2.56
CA ARG A 32 10.98 -11.14 2.85
C ARG A 32 10.19 -11.85 1.75
N GLN A 33 9.07 -11.26 1.31
CA GLN A 33 8.25 -11.84 0.24
C GLN A 33 8.95 -11.78 -1.12
N TYR A 34 9.61 -10.66 -1.43
CA TYR A 34 10.34 -10.47 -2.68
C TYR A 34 11.48 -11.49 -2.83
N GLN A 35 12.31 -11.66 -1.81
CA GLN A 35 13.41 -12.63 -1.82
C GLN A 35 12.89 -14.05 -2.06
N ALA A 36 11.85 -14.46 -1.32
CA ALA A 36 11.26 -15.79 -1.51
C ALA A 36 10.70 -16.01 -2.92
N ALA A 37 10.01 -15.02 -3.49
CA ALA A 37 9.45 -15.11 -4.83
C ALA A 37 10.54 -15.06 -5.92
N ALA A 38 11.58 -14.26 -5.73
CA ALA A 38 12.72 -14.17 -6.64
C ALA A 38 13.52 -15.48 -6.66
N ASP A 39 13.77 -16.08 -5.50
CA ASP A 39 14.42 -17.39 -5.41
C ASP A 39 13.59 -18.48 -6.09
N ALA A 40 12.27 -18.47 -5.90
CA ALA A 40 11.37 -19.40 -6.58
C ALA A 40 11.36 -19.20 -8.11
N ALA A 41 11.32 -17.97 -8.60
CA ALA A 41 11.37 -17.65 -10.04
C ALA A 41 12.73 -18.00 -10.67
N ARG A 42 13.82 -17.86 -9.90
CA ARG A 42 15.15 -18.31 -10.32
C ARG A 42 15.20 -19.83 -10.49
N ALA A 43 14.53 -20.58 -9.61
CA ALA A 43 14.52 -22.04 -9.65
C ALA A 43 13.54 -22.62 -10.67
N ASP A 44 12.39 -21.98 -10.89
CA ASP A 44 11.32 -22.44 -11.78
C ASP A 44 10.74 -21.27 -12.59
N ILE A 45 10.90 -21.35 -13.91
CA ILE A 45 10.42 -20.31 -14.83
C ILE A 45 8.91 -20.09 -14.75
N ALA A 46 8.12 -21.12 -14.38
CA ALA A 46 6.67 -20.99 -14.21
C ALA A 46 6.30 -20.05 -13.05
N LYS A 47 7.23 -19.77 -12.12
CA LYS A 47 7.02 -18.89 -10.97
C LYS A 47 7.27 -17.40 -11.28
N TYR A 48 7.78 -17.05 -12.46
CA TYR A 48 7.97 -15.64 -12.82
C TYR A 48 6.67 -14.84 -12.78
N ARG A 49 5.54 -15.43 -13.19
CA ARG A 49 4.24 -14.75 -13.09
C ARG A 49 3.90 -14.40 -11.65
N ALA A 50 4.13 -15.32 -10.71
CA ALA A 50 3.87 -15.07 -9.30
C ALA A 50 4.74 -13.95 -8.73
N LEU A 51 6.01 -13.85 -9.17
CA LEU A 51 6.87 -12.72 -8.84
C LEU A 51 6.33 -11.40 -9.42
N GLN A 52 5.90 -11.37 -10.68
CA GLN A 52 5.29 -10.19 -11.30
C GLN A 52 4.03 -9.73 -10.55
N ASP A 53 3.17 -10.66 -10.16
CA ASP A 53 1.93 -10.37 -9.43
C ASP A 53 2.23 -9.84 -8.01
N LEU A 54 3.29 -10.34 -7.37
CA LEU A 54 3.79 -9.81 -6.10
C LEU A 54 4.24 -8.35 -6.24
N LEU A 55 5.08 -8.05 -7.24
CA LEU A 55 5.57 -6.69 -7.48
C LEU A 55 4.43 -5.74 -7.83
N ALA A 56 3.45 -6.17 -8.63
CA ALA A 56 2.28 -5.37 -8.94
C ALA A 56 1.45 -5.01 -7.69
N ARG A 57 1.23 -5.98 -6.79
CA ARG A 57 0.49 -5.73 -5.53
C ARG A 57 1.23 -4.78 -4.60
N TRP A 58 2.54 -4.95 -4.45
CA TRP A 58 3.33 -4.07 -3.59
C TRP A 58 3.50 -2.65 -4.16
N ALA A 59 3.57 -2.51 -5.48
CA ALA A 59 3.53 -1.20 -6.13
C ALA A 59 2.24 -0.44 -5.80
N LEU A 60 1.07 -1.10 -5.91
CA LEU A 60 -0.22 -0.53 -5.52
C LEU A 60 -0.29 -0.21 -4.03
N THR A 61 0.28 -1.08 -3.19
CA THR A 61 0.32 -0.86 -1.73
C THR A 61 1.16 0.36 -1.38
N ALA A 62 2.32 0.52 -2.01
CA ALA A 62 3.18 1.67 -1.83
C ALA A 62 2.49 2.96 -2.28
N GLU A 63 1.75 2.93 -3.40
CA GLU A 63 0.96 4.08 -3.85
C GLU A 63 -0.13 4.45 -2.84
N ALA A 64 -0.93 3.48 -2.39
CA ALA A 64 -2.02 3.71 -1.44
C ALA A 64 -1.53 4.25 -0.09
N LEU A 65 -0.41 3.75 0.43
CA LEU A 65 0.13 4.19 1.73
C LEU A 65 0.78 5.58 1.68
N ASN A 66 1.22 6.02 0.49
CA ASN A 66 1.74 7.37 0.29
C ASN A 66 0.67 8.37 -0.17
N ASP A 67 -0.56 7.92 -0.43
CA ASP A 67 -1.67 8.80 -0.76
C ASP A 67 -1.96 9.73 0.45
N PRO A 68 -1.81 11.06 0.28
CA PRO A 68 -2.12 12.02 1.34
C PRO A 68 -3.56 11.88 1.83
N ALA A 69 -4.52 11.56 0.94
CA ALA A 69 -5.92 11.37 1.31
C ALA A 69 -6.13 10.15 2.20
N TYR A 70 -5.34 9.08 2.00
CA TYR A 70 -5.35 7.91 2.88
C TYR A 70 -4.79 8.25 4.27
N ASN A 71 -3.68 8.99 4.31
CA ASN A 71 -3.08 9.42 5.56
C ASN A 71 -3.97 10.41 6.33
N GLU A 72 -4.64 11.32 5.62
CA GLU A 72 -5.65 12.24 6.19
C GLU A 72 -6.85 11.48 6.73
N ALA A 73 -7.44 10.55 5.97
CA ALA A 73 -8.55 9.72 6.44
C ALA A 73 -8.17 8.86 7.67
N LEU A 74 -6.94 8.32 7.70
CA LEU A 74 -6.45 7.56 8.84
C LEU A 74 -6.18 8.46 10.06
N ALA A 75 -5.65 9.67 9.84
CA ALA A 75 -5.46 10.66 10.89
C ALA A 75 -6.80 11.12 11.45
N GLU A 76 -7.79 11.40 10.61
CA GLU A 76 -9.16 11.70 11.00
C GLU A 76 -9.79 10.56 11.79
N ALA A 77 -9.66 9.31 11.35
CA ALA A 77 -10.17 8.15 12.07
C ALA A 77 -9.51 7.94 13.44
N ARG A 78 -8.22 8.25 13.57
CA ARG A 78 -7.47 8.17 14.84
C ARG A 78 -7.75 9.35 15.77
N ALA A 79 -7.95 10.54 15.20
CA ALA A 79 -8.25 11.78 15.92
C ALA A 79 -9.74 11.91 16.26
N ALA A 80 -10.60 11.16 15.57
CA ALA A 80 -11.98 10.93 15.94
C ALA A 80 -11.99 10.19 17.28
N THR A 81 -11.89 10.97 18.36
CA THR A 81 -12.42 10.57 19.65
C THR A 81 -13.93 10.62 19.48
N THR A 82 -14.51 9.60 18.85
CA THR A 82 -15.93 9.37 19.02
C THR A 82 -16.08 9.08 20.51
N PRO A 83 -16.73 9.95 21.32
CA PRO A 83 -17.21 9.48 22.60
C PRO A 83 -18.16 8.35 22.21
N GLY A 84 -17.80 7.10 22.51
CA GLY A 84 -18.69 5.99 22.23
C GLY A 84 -20.04 6.34 22.82
N LEU A 85 -21.05 6.53 21.96
CA LEU A 85 -22.40 6.74 22.44
C LEU A 85 -22.73 5.50 23.24
N SER A 86 -22.96 5.69 24.54
CA SER A 86 -23.44 4.61 25.39
C SER A 86 -24.76 4.10 24.82
N MET A 87 -25.06 2.81 25.02
CA MET A 87 -26.32 2.24 24.55
C MET A 87 -27.54 3.02 25.04
N GLU A 88 -27.47 3.61 26.23
CA GLU A 88 -28.52 4.49 26.77
C GLU A 88 -28.75 5.75 25.91
N GLN A 89 -27.69 6.34 25.35
CA GLN A 89 -27.80 7.50 24.45
C GLN A 89 -28.41 7.11 23.09
N VAL A 90 -28.11 5.91 22.61
CA VAL A 90 -28.69 5.39 21.36
C VAL A 90 -30.20 5.12 21.53
N ASP A 91 -30.60 4.56 22.68
CA ASP A 91 -32.01 4.30 22.98
C ASP A 91 -32.79 5.59 23.21
N ALA A 92 -32.19 6.60 23.86
CA ALA A 92 -32.79 7.92 24.03
C ALA A 92 -33.07 8.62 22.68
N MET A 93 -32.19 8.48 21.69
CA MET A 93 -32.39 9.04 20.35
C MET A 93 -33.50 8.32 19.55
N ARG A 94 -33.76 7.03 19.84
CA ARG A 94 -34.81 6.24 19.17
C ARG A 94 -36.21 6.55 19.70
N HIS A 95 -36.33 7.03 20.93
CA HIS A 95 -37.61 7.33 21.58
C HIS A 95 -37.98 8.82 21.63
N GLY A 96 -37.12 9.70 21.11
CA GLY A 96 -37.34 11.14 21.01
C GLY A 96 -37.75 11.62 19.62
N ALA A 97 -38.73 10.96 18.97
CA ALA A 97 -39.36 11.41 17.73
C ALA A 97 -40.89 11.30 17.83
#